data_AF-A0A2G6ENU8-F1
#
_entry.id   AF-A0A2G6ENU8-F1
#
_cell.length_a   1.000
_cell.length_b   1.000
_cell.length_c   1.000
_cell.angle_alpha   90.00
_cell.angle_beta   90.00
_cell.angle_gamma   90.00
#
_symmetry.space_group_name_H-M   'P 1'
#
loop_
_entity.id
_entity.type
_entity.pdbx_description
1 polymer ?
#
loop_
_entity_poly.entity_id
_entity_poly.type
_entity_poly.pdbx_seq_one_letter_code
_entity_poly.pdbx_strand_id
1 'polypeptide(L)'
;MNVYQELNQGISTYEDYSLLCADNLLWKKSSKKNTEGSYQSYLNQFPQGKFAVLAYNKQQEFQQQREELQRKKEQAKRKEIERRNKEEELLWEKIVEENTEVGYQNYLNQYPNGRFATLAYNAQQKLQQQREELQRKKEQAKRKETERRKKEEKLKLFFEIKSRIETYSLHEAILANAMAIVWCLFIILALIYGSDRSILARAMQGIFIGFCLALFVVYKLLDFVISGMLKDELEPPPFSFVHKTDYLGEDDVFYRTGEKNNRICHINVYSFCPNENYKPIKEYKLLGFGHKTFYINFESVCDLCTI
;
A
#
# COMPACT_ATOMS: atom_id res chain seq x y z
N MET A 1 -61.91 15.48 -88.62
CA MET A 1 -60.61 15.15 -89.25
C MET A 1 -59.70 14.67 -88.16
N ASN A 2 -59.07 13.51 -88.39
CA ASN A 2 -58.40 12.71 -87.37
C ASN A 2 -57.04 13.32 -87.04
N VAL A 3 -56.69 13.44 -85.75
CA VAL A 3 -55.39 13.94 -85.24
C VAL A 3 -54.19 13.18 -85.84
N TYR A 4 -54.43 12.04 -86.49
CA TYR A 4 -53.48 11.26 -87.28
C TYR A 4 -53.06 11.91 -88.61
N GLN A 5 -53.72 12.97 -89.11
CA GLN A 5 -53.36 13.60 -90.40
C GLN A 5 -52.26 14.66 -90.29
N GLU A 6 -52.01 15.24 -89.11
CA GLU A 6 -50.96 16.26 -88.94
C GLU A 6 -49.59 15.70 -88.54
N LEU A 7 -49.51 14.43 -88.12
CA LEU A 7 -48.24 13.78 -87.76
C LEU A 7 -47.47 13.17 -88.95
N ASN A 8 -48.02 13.27 -90.16
CA ASN A 8 -47.46 12.62 -91.35
C ASN A 8 -46.46 13.49 -92.14
N GLN A 9 -45.99 14.61 -91.59
CA GLN A 9 -44.97 15.45 -92.24
C GLN A 9 -43.53 15.21 -91.73
N GLY A 10 -43.25 14.09 -91.06
CA GLY A 10 -41.88 13.81 -90.61
C GLY A 10 -41.51 12.36 -90.25
N ILE A 11 -42.38 11.37 -90.52
CA ILE A 11 -42.10 9.96 -90.22
C ILE A 11 -41.95 9.22 -91.54
N SER A 12 -40.72 8.93 -91.97
CA SER A 12 -40.45 8.47 -93.34
C SER A 12 -40.41 6.95 -93.50
N THR A 13 -40.60 6.15 -92.44
CA THR A 13 -40.57 4.67 -92.52
C THR A 13 -41.53 3.96 -91.54
N TYR A 14 -41.90 2.70 -91.82
CA TYR A 14 -42.65 1.82 -90.92
C TYR A 14 -41.88 1.50 -89.61
N GLU A 15 -40.56 1.59 -89.65
CA GLU A 15 -39.66 1.32 -88.51
C GLU A 15 -39.80 2.38 -87.41
N ASP A 16 -39.96 3.64 -87.79
CA ASP A 16 -40.17 4.77 -86.87
C ASP A 16 -41.49 4.65 -86.08
N TYR A 17 -42.55 4.15 -86.71
CA TYR A 17 -43.85 3.90 -86.06
C TYR A 17 -43.78 2.77 -85.02
N SER A 18 -43.00 1.72 -85.30
CA SER A 18 -42.79 0.60 -84.37
C SER A 18 -42.01 1.05 -83.13
N LEU A 19 -40.95 1.85 -83.31
CA LEU A 19 -40.16 2.45 -82.24
C LEU A 19 -41.01 3.36 -81.34
N LEU A 20 -41.87 4.19 -81.92
CA LEU A 20 -42.79 5.04 -81.17
C LEU A 20 -43.80 4.21 -80.34
N CYS A 21 -44.31 3.11 -80.88
CA CYS A 21 -45.20 2.20 -80.13
C CYS A 21 -44.47 1.53 -78.96
N ALA A 22 -43.23 1.08 -79.17
CA ALA A 22 -42.40 0.47 -78.15
C ALA A 22 -42.02 1.46 -77.03
N ASP A 23 -41.68 2.71 -77.38
CA ASP A 23 -41.42 3.81 -76.46
C ASP A 23 -42.63 4.06 -75.52
N ASN A 24 -43.82 4.24 -76.10
CA ASN A 24 -45.06 4.44 -75.32
C ASN A 24 -45.38 3.26 -74.39
N LEU A 25 -45.20 2.03 -74.86
CA LEU A 25 -45.46 0.82 -74.07
C LEU A 25 -44.49 0.71 -72.88
N LEU A 26 -43.20 0.95 -73.11
CA LEU A 26 -42.19 0.88 -72.07
C LEU A 26 -42.37 2.00 -71.05
N TRP A 27 -42.68 3.22 -71.50
CA TRP A 27 -43.03 4.33 -70.62
C TRP A 27 -44.21 3.98 -69.71
N LYS A 28 -45.31 3.44 -70.26
CA LYS A 28 -46.48 3.02 -69.48
C LYS A 28 -46.12 1.97 -68.42
N LYS A 29 -45.25 1.02 -68.76
CA LYS A 29 -44.77 0.00 -67.81
C LYS A 29 -43.90 0.62 -66.71
N SER A 30 -42.98 1.51 -67.07
CA SER A 30 -42.06 2.14 -66.13
C SER A 30 -42.75 3.14 -65.20
N SER A 31 -43.70 3.91 -65.73
CA SER A 31 -44.54 4.81 -64.94
C SER A 31 -45.47 4.04 -63.99
N LYS A 32 -46.04 2.91 -64.43
CA LYS A 32 -46.84 2.04 -63.54
C LYS A 32 -46.02 1.47 -62.38
N LYS A 33 -44.76 1.07 -62.64
CA LYS A 33 -43.88 0.55 -61.59
C LYS A 33 -43.36 1.65 -60.68
N ASN A 34 -43.18 2.86 -61.20
CA ASN A 34 -42.73 4.07 -60.49
C ASN A 34 -41.54 3.84 -59.55
N THR A 35 -40.50 3.22 -60.07
CA THR A 35 -39.24 2.99 -59.33
C THR A 35 -38.09 3.61 -60.08
N GLU A 36 -37.04 4.01 -59.38
CA GLU A 36 -35.81 4.46 -60.02
C GLU A 36 -35.30 3.48 -61.06
N GLY A 37 -35.23 2.19 -60.72
CA GLY A 37 -34.77 1.16 -61.65
C GLY A 37 -35.65 1.02 -62.90
N SER A 38 -36.95 1.33 -62.82
CA SER A 38 -37.84 1.29 -64.00
C SER A 38 -37.64 2.49 -64.92
N TYR A 39 -37.38 3.68 -64.37
CA TYR A 39 -37.05 4.86 -65.18
C TYR A 39 -35.65 4.77 -65.79
N GLN A 40 -34.68 4.23 -65.04
CA GLN A 40 -33.34 3.94 -65.57
C GLN A 40 -33.38 2.90 -66.69
N SER A 41 -34.19 1.83 -66.54
CA SER A 41 -34.38 0.84 -67.61
C SER A 41 -34.99 1.45 -68.87
N TYR A 42 -35.90 2.42 -68.72
CA TYR A 42 -36.50 3.14 -69.84
C TYR A 42 -35.48 4.04 -70.53
N LEU A 43 -34.71 4.83 -69.78
CA LEU A 43 -33.66 5.72 -70.30
C LEU A 43 -32.54 4.96 -71.04
N ASN A 44 -32.22 3.75 -70.58
CA ASN A 44 -31.24 2.89 -71.26
C ASN A 44 -31.72 2.40 -72.64
N GLN A 45 -33.03 2.21 -72.82
CA GLN A 45 -33.62 1.70 -74.08
C GLN A 45 -34.04 2.84 -75.02
N PHE A 46 -34.50 3.98 -74.48
CA PHE A 46 -34.96 5.14 -75.24
C PHE A 46 -34.36 6.44 -74.69
N PRO A 47 -33.04 6.68 -74.85
CA PRO A 47 -32.37 7.88 -74.32
C PRO A 47 -32.84 9.19 -74.98
N GLN A 48 -33.33 9.13 -76.23
CA GLN A 48 -33.94 10.25 -76.96
C GLN A 48 -35.46 10.04 -77.17
N GLY A 49 -36.07 9.14 -76.41
CA GLY A 49 -37.51 8.85 -76.50
C GLY A 49 -38.37 10.05 -76.09
N LYS A 50 -39.65 10.01 -76.47
CA LYS A 50 -40.61 11.10 -76.22
C LYS A 50 -40.73 11.44 -74.72
N PHE A 51 -40.54 10.45 -73.84
CA PHE A 51 -40.65 10.63 -72.39
C PHE A 51 -39.29 10.63 -71.66
N ALA A 52 -38.16 10.73 -72.38
CA ALA A 52 -36.82 10.73 -71.79
C ALA A 52 -36.65 11.82 -70.72
N VAL A 53 -37.10 13.05 -71.01
CA VAL A 53 -37.04 14.17 -70.05
C VAL A 53 -37.86 13.88 -68.78
N LEU A 54 -39.05 13.28 -68.92
CA LEU A 54 -39.89 12.93 -67.79
C LEU A 54 -39.29 11.81 -66.94
N ALA A 55 -38.71 10.79 -67.58
CA ALA A 55 -38.00 9.72 -66.88
C ALA A 55 -36.75 10.24 -66.15
N TYR A 56 -36.02 11.17 -66.75
CA TYR A 56 -34.88 11.84 -66.10
C TYR A 56 -35.31 12.63 -64.87
N ASN A 57 -36.37 13.45 -64.98
CA ASN A 57 -36.91 14.20 -63.84
C ASN A 57 -37.34 13.26 -62.70
N LYS A 58 -38.01 12.15 -63.01
CA LYS A 58 -38.38 11.14 -62.01
C LYS A 58 -37.16 10.51 -61.34
N GLN A 59 -36.12 10.19 -62.09
CA GLN A 59 -34.87 9.69 -61.52
C GLN A 59 -34.23 10.71 -60.57
N GLN A 60 -34.19 11.99 -60.95
CA GLN A 60 -33.68 13.07 -60.11
C GLN A 60 -34.50 13.25 -58.83
N GLU A 61 -35.83 13.16 -58.90
CA GLU A 61 -36.70 13.19 -57.71
C GLU A 61 -36.34 12.06 -56.72
N PHE A 62 -36.12 10.82 -57.19
CA PHE A 62 -35.71 9.71 -56.32
C PHE A 62 -34.31 9.93 -55.72
N GLN A 63 -33.37 10.45 -56.49
CA GLN A 63 -32.03 10.79 -56.01
C GLN A 63 -32.10 11.84 -54.88
N GLN A 64 -32.85 12.93 -55.09
CA GLN A 64 -33.04 13.98 -54.10
C GLN A 64 -33.69 13.44 -52.82
N GLN A 65 -34.70 12.59 -52.93
CA GLN A 65 -35.34 11.97 -51.77
C GLN A 65 -34.38 11.09 -50.95
N ARG A 66 -33.50 10.33 -51.61
CA ARG A 66 -32.47 9.53 -50.92
C ARG A 66 -31.48 10.40 -50.18
N GLU A 67 -31.00 11.46 -50.82
CA GLU A 67 -30.07 12.40 -50.20
C GLU A 67 -30.70 13.10 -49.00
N GLU A 68 -31.96 13.52 -49.11
CA GLU A 68 -32.69 14.12 -47.98
C GLU A 68 -32.86 13.13 -46.83
N LEU A 69 -33.23 11.88 -47.12
CA LEU A 69 -33.34 10.84 -46.11
C LEU A 69 -32.00 10.56 -45.42
N GLN A 70 -30.90 10.52 -46.18
CA GLN A 70 -29.57 10.33 -45.64
C GLN A 70 -29.15 11.50 -44.75
N ARG A 71 -29.42 12.75 -45.16
CA ARG A 71 -29.18 13.94 -44.35
C ARG A 71 -29.98 13.88 -43.04
N LYS A 72 -31.27 13.52 -43.10
CA LYS A 72 -32.12 13.35 -41.91
C LYS A 72 -31.59 12.28 -40.95
N LYS A 73 -31.13 11.14 -41.48
CA LYS A 73 -30.53 10.07 -40.67
C LYS A 73 -29.24 10.52 -39.98
N GLU A 74 -28.37 11.21 -40.71
CA GLU A 74 -27.11 11.73 -40.15
C GLU A 74 -27.37 12.81 -39.09
N GLN A 75 -28.33 13.70 -39.32
CA GLN A 75 -28.75 14.69 -38.32
C GLN A 75 -29.31 14.04 -37.06
N ALA A 76 -30.15 12.99 -37.20
CA ALA A 76 -30.67 12.25 -36.05
C ALA A 76 -29.55 11.56 -35.25
N LYS A 77 -28.57 10.95 -35.95
CA LYS A 77 -27.41 10.34 -35.32
C LYS A 77 -26.56 11.35 -34.55
N ARG A 78 -26.35 12.54 -35.11
CA ARG A 78 -25.62 13.64 -34.44
C ARG A 78 -26.32 14.10 -33.18
N LYS A 79 -27.63 14.33 -33.25
CA LYS A 79 -28.44 14.73 -32.09
C LYS A 79 -28.40 13.67 -30.97
N GLU A 80 -28.41 12.39 -31.32
CA GLU A 80 -28.32 11.32 -30.33
C GLU A 80 -26.93 11.24 -29.67
N ILE A 81 -25.86 11.46 -30.44
CA ILE A 81 -24.50 11.56 -29.88
C ILE A 81 -24.41 12.77 -28.95
N GLU A 82 -24.93 13.93 -29.36
CA GLU A 82 -24.94 15.15 -28.56
C GLU A 82 -25.72 14.95 -27.24
N ARG A 83 -26.89 14.32 -27.30
CA ARG A 83 -27.68 13.97 -26.12
C ARG A 83 -26.89 13.11 -25.15
N ARG A 84 -26.27 12.03 -25.63
CA ARG A 84 -25.44 11.14 -24.80
C ARG A 84 -24.24 11.86 -24.21
N ASN A 85 -23.57 12.70 -24.99
CA ASN A 85 -22.44 13.50 -24.51
C ASN A 85 -22.86 14.47 -23.41
N LYS A 86 -24.04 15.09 -23.53
CA LYS A 86 -24.57 16.00 -22.51
C LYS A 86 -24.96 15.26 -21.22
N GLU A 87 -25.50 14.05 -21.32
CA GLU A 87 -25.79 13.21 -20.15
C GLU A 87 -24.51 12.78 -19.44
N GLU A 88 -23.49 12.40 -20.19
CA GLU A 88 -22.16 12.10 -19.64
C GLU A 88 -21.54 13.33 -18.96
N GLU A 89 -21.65 14.52 -19.55
CA GLU A 89 -21.15 15.78 -19.00
C GLU A 89 -21.82 16.14 -17.68
N LEU A 90 -23.15 16.04 -17.60
CA LEU A 90 -23.90 16.29 -16.35
C LEU A 90 -23.53 15.29 -15.25
N LEU A 91 -23.34 14.01 -15.61
CA LEU A 91 -22.89 13.01 -14.66
C LEU A 91 -21.46 13.30 -14.19
N TRP A 92 -20.58 13.70 -15.11
CA TRP A 92 -19.20 14.06 -14.80
C TRP A 92 -19.12 15.25 -13.85
N GLU A 93 -19.89 16.32 -14.09
CA GLU A 93 -19.98 17.49 -13.21
C GLU A 93 -20.35 17.09 -11.78
N LYS A 94 -21.38 16.26 -11.62
CA LYS A 94 -21.79 15.75 -10.31
C LYS A 94 -20.69 14.95 -9.62
N ILE A 95 -19.97 14.12 -10.36
CA ILE A 95 -18.92 13.25 -9.79
C ILE A 95 -17.70 14.05 -9.37
N VAL A 96 -17.34 15.08 -10.14
CA VAL A 96 -16.27 16.02 -9.77
C VAL A 96 -16.66 16.84 -8.54
N GLU A 97 -17.93 17.24 -8.41
CA GLU A 97 -18.45 17.93 -7.23
C GLU A 97 -18.41 17.03 -5.98
N GLU A 98 -18.86 15.78 -6.10
CA GLU A 98 -18.81 14.79 -5.00
C GLU A 98 -17.35 14.42 -4.63
N ASN A 99 -16.46 14.35 -5.62
CA ASN A 99 -15.04 14.03 -5.50
C ASN A 99 -14.76 12.80 -4.60
N THR A 100 -15.52 11.72 -4.83
CA THR A 100 -15.38 10.46 -4.08
C THR A 100 -14.81 9.35 -4.96
N GLU A 101 -14.07 8.42 -4.34
CA GLU A 101 -13.53 7.24 -5.03
C GLU A 101 -14.64 6.40 -5.68
N VAL A 102 -15.76 6.22 -4.96
CA VAL A 102 -16.92 5.47 -5.43
C VAL A 102 -17.56 6.16 -6.64
N GLY A 103 -17.66 7.50 -6.64
CA GLY A 103 -18.17 8.27 -7.77
C GLY A 103 -17.34 8.04 -9.04
N TYR A 104 -16.02 8.19 -8.95
CA TYR A 104 -15.12 7.96 -10.09
C TYR A 104 -15.13 6.50 -10.56
N GLN A 105 -15.21 5.53 -9.64
CA GLN A 105 -15.30 4.11 -9.99
C GLN A 105 -16.60 3.80 -10.75
N ASN A 106 -17.73 4.34 -10.29
CA ASN A 106 -19.02 4.16 -10.97
C ASN A 106 -19.01 4.78 -12.36
N TYR A 107 -18.40 5.96 -12.53
CA TYR A 107 -18.22 6.58 -13.84
C TYR A 107 -17.41 5.68 -14.78
N LEU A 108 -16.27 5.16 -14.34
CA LEU A 108 -15.41 4.29 -15.15
C LEU A 108 -16.11 2.98 -15.56
N ASN A 109 -16.98 2.44 -14.71
CA ASN A 109 -17.78 1.26 -15.02
C ASN A 109 -18.86 1.56 -16.08
N GLN A 110 -19.50 2.73 -15.99
CA GLN A 110 -20.57 3.12 -16.92
C GLN A 110 -20.03 3.65 -18.25
N TYR A 111 -18.87 4.32 -18.23
CA TYR A 111 -18.22 4.95 -19.39
C TYR A 111 -16.74 4.55 -19.49
N PRO A 112 -16.42 3.27 -19.77
CA PRO A 112 -15.03 2.78 -19.78
C PRO A 112 -14.17 3.46 -20.86
N ASN A 113 -14.78 3.87 -21.96
CA ASN A 113 -14.14 4.64 -23.04
C ASN A 113 -14.76 6.05 -23.15
N GLY A 114 -15.26 6.59 -22.03
CA GLY A 114 -15.85 7.92 -21.96
C GLY A 114 -14.84 9.04 -22.20
N ARG A 115 -15.35 10.24 -22.47
CA ARG A 115 -14.52 11.44 -22.71
C ARG A 115 -13.69 11.84 -21.49
N PHE A 116 -14.18 11.51 -20.29
CA PHE A 116 -13.53 11.84 -19.03
C PHE A 116 -12.91 10.62 -18.33
N ALA A 117 -12.82 9.46 -18.99
CA ALA A 117 -12.30 8.23 -18.38
C ALA A 117 -10.87 8.40 -17.82
N THR A 118 -9.98 9.03 -18.59
CA THR A 118 -8.61 9.32 -18.12
C THR A 118 -8.60 10.27 -16.92
N LEU A 119 -9.46 11.29 -16.91
CA LEU A 119 -9.56 12.23 -15.79
C LEU A 119 -10.09 11.54 -14.53
N ALA A 120 -11.13 10.70 -14.67
CA ALA A 120 -11.70 9.92 -13.59
C ALA A 120 -10.66 8.98 -12.97
N TYR A 121 -9.91 8.27 -13.79
CA TYR A 121 -8.83 7.39 -13.34
C TYR A 121 -7.75 8.15 -12.55
N ASN A 122 -7.29 9.28 -13.07
CA ASN A 122 -6.29 10.10 -12.40
C ASN A 122 -6.79 10.67 -11.06
N ALA A 123 -8.05 11.13 -11.02
CA ALA A 123 -8.67 11.62 -9.80
C ALA A 123 -8.81 10.51 -8.75
N GLN A 124 -9.25 9.32 -9.16
CA GLN A 124 -9.34 8.14 -8.29
C GLN A 124 -7.97 7.77 -7.70
N GLN A 125 -6.94 7.69 -8.54
CA GLN A 125 -5.56 7.40 -8.10
C GLN A 125 -5.05 8.43 -7.09
N LYS A 126 -5.30 9.72 -7.34
CA LYS A 126 -4.90 10.80 -6.43
C LYS A 126 -5.59 10.67 -5.07
N LEU A 127 -6.89 10.39 -5.04
CA LEU A 127 -7.63 10.19 -3.79
C LEU A 127 -7.11 8.97 -3.01
N GLN A 128 -6.82 7.88 -3.71
CA GLN A 128 -6.26 6.67 -3.09
C GLN A 128 -4.89 6.93 -2.47
N GLN A 129 -3.99 7.61 -3.20
CA GLN A 129 -2.68 8.00 -2.69
C GLN A 129 -2.78 8.89 -1.45
N GLN A 130 -3.68 9.89 -1.46
CA GLN A 130 -3.91 10.76 -0.31
C GLN A 130 -4.42 9.99 0.91
N ARG A 131 -5.32 9.03 0.71
CA ARG A 131 -5.86 8.17 1.77
C ARG A 131 -4.77 7.29 2.37
N GLU A 132 -3.94 6.67 1.54
CA GLU A 132 -2.81 5.84 1.98
C GLU A 132 -1.77 6.66 2.73
N GLU A 133 -1.43 7.85 2.25
CA GLU A 133 -0.50 8.75 2.93
C GLU A 133 -1.05 9.17 4.30
N LEU A 134 -2.34 9.53 4.38
CA LEU A 134 -3.00 9.86 5.64
C LEU A 134 -2.99 8.68 6.61
N GLN A 135 -3.23 7.46 6.13
CA GLN A 135 -3.20 6.25 6.94
C GLN A 135 -1.80 5.99 7.47
N ARG A 136 -0.76 6.10 6.62
CA ARG A 136 0.64 5.97 7.03
C ARG A 136 1.01 7.00 8.09
N LYS A 137 0.60 8.27 7.93
CA LYS A 137 0.82 9.34 8.93
C LYS A 137 0.16 9.01 10.27
N LYS A 138 -1.09 8.52 10.25
CA LYS A 138 -1.81 8.08 11.46
C LYS A 138 -1.11 6.91 12.16
N GLU A 139 -0.65 5.93 11.40
CA GLU A 139 0.09 4.78 11.95
C GLU A 139 1.43 5.20 12.56
N GLN A 140 2.18 6.06 11.88
CA GLN A 140 3.42 6.62 12.41
C GLN A 140 3.18 7.43 13.69
N ALA A 141 2.12 8.24 13.74
CA ALA A 141 1.74 8.98 14.95
C ALA A 141 1.42 8.03 16.11
N LYS A 142 0.62 6.99 15.87
CA LYS A 142 0.31 5.95 16.88
C LYS A 142 1.56 5.21 17.36
N ARG A 143 2.49 4.87 16.46
CA ARG A 143 3.77 4.23 16.81
C ARG A 143 4.59 5.13 17.73
N LYS A 144 4.76 6.41 17.36
CA LYS A 144 5.48 7.41 18.16
C LYS A 144 4.84 7.62 19.53
N GLU A 145 3.52 7.66 19.61
CA GLU A 145 2.78 7.76 20.88
C GLU A 145 3.01 6.52 21.76
N THR A 146 2.95 5.32 21.17
CA THR A 146 3.21 4.07 21.88
C THR A 146 4.66 4.00 22.40
N GLU A 147 5.63 4.45 21.60
CA GLU A 147 7.03 4.54 22.01
C GLU A 147 7.24 5.54 23.15
N ARG A 148 6.58 6.71 23.10
CA ARG A 148 6.60 7.69 24.19
C ARG A 148 6.04 7.08 25.47
N ARG A 149 4.89 6.42 25.38
CA ARG A 149 4.27 5.73 26.52
C ARG A 149 5.19 4.67 27.12
N LYS A 150 5.81 3.82 26.29
CA LYS A 150 6.78 2.82 26.76
C LYS A 150 8.00 3.47 27.42
N LYS A 151 8.50 4.59 26.89
CA LYS A 151 9.60 5.35 27.50
C LYS A 151 9.19 5.94 28.84
N GLU A 152 7.99 6.49 28.96
CA GLU A 152 7.44 7.03 30.20
C GLU A 152 7.22 5.92 31.25
N GLU A 153 6.67 4.77 30.86
CA GLU A 153 6.52 3.59 31.73
C GLU A 153 7.88 3.08 32.22
N LYS A 154 8.87 2.96 31.31
CA LYS A 154 10.24 2.58 31.68
C LYS A 154 10.90 3.62 32.60
N LEU A 155 10.66 4.90 32.36
CA LEU A 155 11.19 5.98 33.20
C LEU A 155 10.57 5.96 34.59
N LYS A 156 9.24 5.74 34.70
CA LYS A 156 8.54 5.56 35.98
C LYS A 156 9.12 4.37 36.76
N LEU A 157 9.28 3.23 36.11
CA LEU A 157 9.87 2.03 36.71
C LEU A 157 11.30 2.30 37.19
N PHE A 158 12.12 2.97 36.38
CA PHE A 158 13.48 3.35 36.75
C PHE A 158 13.51 4.24 38.01
N PHE A 159 12.64 5.25 38.09
CA PHE A 159 12.54 6.11 39.27
C PHE A 159 12.04 5.34 40.50
N GLU A 160 11.07 4.43 40.34
CA GLU A 160 10.59 3.58 41.44
C GLU A 160 11.73 2.71 41.99
N ILE A 161 12.44 1.99 41.13
CA ILE A 161 13.59 1.14 41.53
C ILE A 161 14.67 1.99 42.20
N LYS A 162 15.04 3.15 41.63
CA LYS A 162 16.04 4.05 42.19
C LYS A 162 15.67 4.48 43.62
N SER A 163 14.41 4.86 43.85
CA SER A 163 13.95 5.27 45.18
C SER A 163 14.02 4.12 46.20
N ARG A 164 13.67 2.88 45.79
CA ARG A 164 13.79 1.71 46.68
C ARG A 164 15.25 1.45 47.06
N ILE A 165 16.17 1.49 46.10
CA ILE A 165 17.60 1.28 46.38
C ILE A 165 18.15 2.32 47.37
N GLU A 166 17.78 3.59 47.21
CA GLU A 166 18.18 4.67 48.15
C GLU A 166 17.63 4.44 49.56
N THR A 167 16.40 3.92 49.70
CA THR A 167 15.86 3.54 51.02
C THR A 167 16.58 2.33 51.62
N TYR A 168 16.94 1.32 50.82
CA TYR A 168 17.68 0.15 51.29
C TYR A 168 19.06 0.52 51.84
N SER A 169 19.81 1.38 51.15
CA SER A 169 21.14 1.81 51.64
C SER A 169 21.04 2.62 52.94
N LEU A 170 19.99 3.42 53.10
CA LEU A 170 19.72 4.15 54.35
C LEU A 170 19.43 3.19 55.51
N HIS A 171 18.63 2.13 55.27
CA HIS A 171 18.35 1.11 56.27
C HIS A 171 19.59 0.32 56.68
N GLU A 172 20.49 -0.02 55.75
CA GLU A 172 21.76 -0.67 56.08
C GLU A 172 22.64 0.22 56.98
N ALA A 173 22.72 1.52 56.69
CA ALA A 173 23.48 2.46 57.52
C ALA A 173 22.90 2.60 58.94
N ILE A 174 21.57 2.61 59.06
CA ILE A 174 20.88 2.66 60.36
C ILE A 174 21.13 1.38 61.16
N LEU A 175 21.02 0.21 60.53
CA LEU A 175 21.29 -1.08 61.17
C LEU A 175 22.76 -1.18 61.62
N ALA A 176 23.71 -0.74 60.80
CA ALA A 176 25.12 -0.71 61.16
C ALA A 176 25.40 0.18 62.38
N ASN A 177 24.81 1.38 62.41
CA ASN A 177 24.94 2.30 63.55
C ASN A 177 24.27 1.76 64.82
N ALA A 178 23.08 1.17 64.70
CA ALA A 178 22.40 0.54 65.84
C ALA A 178 23.22 -0.63 66.41
N MET A 179 23.79 -1.47 65.54
CA MET A 179 24.70 -2.54 65.95
C MET A 179 25.95 -2.00 66.65
N ALA A 180 26.53 -0.91 66.16
CA ALA A 180 27.68 -0.25 66.79
C ALA A 180 27.35 0.28 68.20
N ILE A 181 26.18 0.91 68.38
CA ILE A 181 25.71 1.40 69.68
C ILE A 181 25.54 0.24 70.67
N VAL A 182 24.90 -0.86 70.23
CA VAL A 182 24.75 -2.07 71.06
C VAL A 182 26.12 -2.62 71.46
N TRP A 183 27.09 -2.62 70.54
CA TRP A 183 28.47 -3.02 70.82
C TRP A 183 29.15 -2.13 71.86
N CYS A 184 29.00 -0.80 71.74
CA CYS A 184 29.53 0.15 72.72
C CYS A 184 28.92 -0.05 74.12
N LEU A 185 27.60 -0.22 74.20
CA LEU A 185 26.91 -0.49 75.48
C LEU A 185 27.37 -1.80 76.10
N PHE A 186 27.61 -2.83 75.29
CA PHE A 186 28.15 -4.10 75.77
C PHE A 186 29.56 -3.95 76.34
N ILE A 187 30.44 -3.20 75.66
CA ILE A 187 31.79 -2.88 76.17
C ILE A 187 31.70 -2.11 77.49
N ILE A 188 30.84 -1.09 77.58
CA ILE A 188 30.65 -0.30 78.80
C ILE A 188 30.14 -1.18 79.95
N LEU A 189 29.16 -2.05 79.70
CA LEU A 189 28.68 -3.01 80.70
C LEU A 189 29.78 -4.01 81.11
N ALA A 190 30.59 -4.50 80.17
CA ALA A 190 31.73 -5.36 80.48
C ALA A 190 32.79 -4.66 81.35
N LEU A 191 33.00 -3.35 81.15
CA LEU A 191 33.89 -2.53 81.98
C LEU A 191 33.30 -2.25 83.37
N ILE A 192 31.99 -1.97 83.47
CA ILE A 192 31.29 -1.70 84.75
C ILE A 192 31.17 -2.96 85.60
N TYR A 193 30.88 -4.12 84.98
CA TYR A 193 30.79 -5.42 85.66
C TYR A 193 32.15 -6.13 85.80
N GLY A 194 33.24 -5.45 85.44
CA GLY A 194 34.58 -5.90 85.76
C GLY A 194 34.79 -5.90 87.26
N SER A 195 34.60 -7.07 87.89
CA SER A 195 35.50 -7.63 88.93
C SER A 195 34.97 -8.87 89.67
N ASP A 196 33.76 -9.40 89.43
CA ASP A 196 33.38 -10.65 90.11
C ASP A 196 32.36 -11.55 89.35
N ARG A 197 32.70 -12.86 89.29
CA ARG A 197 32.01 -14.02 88.66
C ARG A 197 32.33 -14.31 87.19
N SER A 198 33.28 -15.23 87.01
CA SER A 198 33.82 -15.80 85.77
C SER A 198 32.84 -16.61 84.89
N ILE A 199 31.62 -16.91 85.35
CA ILE A 199 30.66 -17.77 84.63
C ILE A 199 29.58 -16.94 83.91
N LEU A 200 29.04 -15.90 84.56
CA LEU A 200 27.97 -15.09 83.97
C LEU A 200 28.48 -14.25 82.80
N ALA A 201 29.70 -13.70 82.92
CA ALA A 201 30.35 -12.94 81.86
C ALA A 201 30.65 -13.79 80.60
N ARG A 202 31.07 -15.05 80.78
CA ARG A 202 31.32 -15.98 79.66
C ARG A 202 30.01 -16.42 78.99
N ALA A 203 28.94 -16.62 79.76
CA ALA A 203 27.62 -16.94 79.21
C ALA A 203 27.03 -15.78 78.38
N MET A 204 27.17 -14.53 78.85
CA MET A 204 26.71 -13.36 78.10
C MET A 204 27.54 -13.12 76.82
N GLN A 205 28.85 -13.34 76.85
CA GLN A 205 29.68 -13.30 75.63
C GLN A 205 29.26 -14.36 74.60
N GLY A 206 28.93 -15.58 75.03
CA GLY A 206 28.46 -16.64 74.14
C GLY A 206 27.12 -16.34 73.47
N ILE A 207 26.15 -15.82 74.23
CA ILE A 207 24.84 -15.40 73.69
C ILE A 207 25.02 -14.26 72.68
N PHE A 208 25.91 -13.30 72.98
CA PHE A 208 26.17 -12.17 72.12
C PHE A 208 26.87 -12.56 70.80
N ILE A 209 27.88 -13.43 70.87
CA ILE A 209 28.54 -13.99 69.67
C ILE A 209 27.52 -14.79 68.83
N GLY A 210 26.66 -15.59 69.48
CA GLY A 210 25.58 -16.30 68.82
C GLY A 210 24.59 -15.38 68.11
N PHE A 211 24.21 -14.27 68.74
CA PHE A 211 23.34 -13.26 68.15
C PHE A 211 23.99 -12.54 66.97
N CYS A 212 25.28 -12.20 67.06
CA CYS A 212 26.03 -11.59 65.96
C CYS A 212 26.18 -12.54 64.77
N LEU A 213 26.45 -13.82 65.01
CA LEU A 213 26.52 -14.84 63.94
C LEU A 213 25.15 -15.06 63.29
N ALA A 214 24.07 -15.09 64.08
CA ALA A 214 22.71 -15.21 63.55
C ALA A 214 22.34 -14.01 62.66
N LEU A 215 22.64 -12.78 63.10
CA LEU A 215 22.43 -11.58 62.30
C LEU A 215 23.27 -11.58 61.01
N PHE A 216 24.52 -12.04 61.07
CA PHE A 216 25.38 -12.14 59.89
C PHE A 216 24.82 -13.15 58.86
N VAL A 217 24.30 -14.29 59.34
CA VAL A 217 23.65 -15.30 58.47
C VAL A 217 22.39 -14.74 57.83
N VAL A 218 21.54 -14.04 58.59
CA VAL A 218 20.31 -13.41 58.06
C VAL A 218 20.66 -12.35 57.03
N TYR A 219 21.69 -11.53 57.28
CA TYR A 219 22.16 -10.53 56.33
C TYR A 219 22.65 -11.17 55.01
N LYS A 220 23.42 -12.26 55.09
CA LYS A 220 23.90 -12.97 53.89
C LYS A 220 22.78 -13.64 53.10
N LEU A 221 21.72 -14.11 53.75
CA LEU A 221 20.54 -14.64 53.06
C LEU A 221 19.74 -13.55 52.36
N LEU A 222 19.58 -12.37 52.98
CA LEU A 222 18.93 -11.22 52.35
C LEU A 222 19.71 -10.72 51.14
N ASP A 223 21.03 -10.59 51.26
CA ASP A 223 21.93 -10.18 50.17
C ASP A 223 21.89 -11.16 48.97
N PHE A 224 21.83 -12.47 49.24
CA PHE A 224 21.66 -13.51 48.21
C PHE A 224 20.30 -13.42 47.50
N VAL A 225 19.21 -13.20 48.25
CA VAL A 225 17.86 -13.08 47.68
C VAL A 225 17.73 -11.81 46.84
N ILE A 226 18.27 -10.68 47.31
CA ILE A 226 18.23 -9.40 46.58
C ILE A 226 19.11 -9.46 45.32
N SER A 227 20.31 -10.05 45.41
CA SER A 227 21.18 -10.27 44.23
C SER A 227 20.59 -11.24 43.22
N GLY A 228 19.78 -12.22 43.67
CA GLY A 228 19.04 -13.13 42.81
C GLY A 228 17.92 -12.42 42.03
N MET A 229 17.13 -11.57 42.70
CA MET A 229 16.01 -10.86 42.06
C MET A 229 16.45 -9.79 41.04
N LEU A 230 17.64 -9.19 41.20
CA LEU A 230 18.19 -8.24 40.23
C LEU A 230 18.77 -8.89 38.96
N LYS A 231 19.00 -10.22 38.96
CA LYS A 231 19.65 -10.93 37.86
C LYS A 231 18.68 -11.37 36.76
N ASP A 232 17.43 -11.67 37.12
CA ASP A 232 16.44 -12.22 36.18
C ASP A 232 15.71 -11.12 35.35
N GLU A 233 15.87 -9.85 35.69
CA GLU A 233 15.13 -8.74 35.05
C GLU A 233 15.95 -7.92 34.03
N LEU A 234 17.22 -8.31 33.81
CA LEU A 234 18.15 -7.66 32.87
C LEU A 234 18.64 -8.56 31.72
N GLU A 235 18.16 -9.80 31.62
CA GLU A 235 18.42 -10.62 30.44
C GLU A 235 17.55 -10.11 29.26
N PRO A 236 18.14 -9.64 28.15
CA PRO A 236 17.38 -9.40 26.93
C PRO A 236 16.83 -10.74 26.42
N PRO A 237 15.67 -10.75 25.75
CA PRO A 237 15.00 -11.99 25.35
C PRO A 237 15.94 -12.87 24.49
N PRO A 238 15.83 -14.20 24.60
CA PRO A 238 16.63 -15.11 23.80
C PRO A 238 16.37 -14.80 22.32
N PHE A 239 17.45 -14.63 21.54
CA PHE A 239 17.38 -14.50 20.09
C PHE A 239 16.60 -15.68 19.51
N SER A 240 15.34 -15.45 19.14
CA SER A 240 14.56 -16.41 18.39
C SER A 240 15.12 -16.44 16.97
N PHE A 241 15.74 -17.56 16.60
CA PHE A 241 15.99 -17.90 15.20
C PHE A 241 14.64 -17.98 14.47
N VAL A 242 14.31 -16.94 13.71
CA VAL A 242 13.18 -16.97 12.77
C VAL A 242 13.68 -17.59 11.48
N HIS A 243 13.55 -18.90 11.32
CA HIS A 243 13.51 -19.51 10.00
C HIS A 243 12.10 -19.31 9.44
N LYS A 244 11.90 -18.21 8.71
CA LYS A 244 10.73 -18.06 7.85
C LYS A 244 11.15 -17.41 6.53
N THR A 245 11.20 -18.26 5.52
CA THR A 245 11.25 -17.90 4.10
C THR A 245 9.92 -17.25 3.72
N ASP A 246 9.79 -15.95 3.90
CA ASP A 246 8.76 -15.15 3.22
C ASP A 246 9.33 -13.73 3.02
N TYR A 247 9.61 -13.41 1.76
CA TYR A 247 9.93 -12.10 1.16
C TYR A 247 10.39 -11.00 2.13
N LEU A 248 11.71 -10.83 2.24
CA LEU A 248 12.36 -9.75 2.97
C LEU A 248 13.11 -8.81 2.01
N GLY A 249 13.07 -7.51 2.32
CA GLY A 249 13.58 -6.42 1.48
C GLY A 249 15.11 -6.28 1.47
N GLU A 250 15.59 -5.33 0.65
CA GLU A 250 16.98 -5.16 0.19
C GLU A 250 18.08 -4.89 1.25
N ASP A 251 17.76 -4.87 2.56
CA ASP A 251 18.69 -4.41 3.61
C ASP A 251 19.12 -5.47 4.65
N ASP A 252 18.85 -6.76 4.43
CA ASP A 252 19.12 -7.79 5.45
C ASP A 252 20.57 -8.32 5.43
N VAL A 253 21.27 -8.17 6.57
CA VAL A 253 22.62 -8.69 6.82
C VAL A 253 22.56 -10.00 7.60
N PHE A 254 23.26 -11.03 7.10
CA PHE A 254 23.31 -12.37 7.72
C PHE A 254 24.60 -12.60 8.50
N TYR A 255 24.51 -13.28 9.64
CA TYR A 255 25.65 -13.78 10.42
C TYR A 255 25.57 -15.30 10.58
N ARG A 256 26.72 -15.98 10.44
CA ARG A 256 26.89 -17.41 10.76
C ARG A 256 27.99 -17.56 11.79
N THR A 257 27.66 -18.05 12.97
CA THR A 257 28.65 -18.40 14.00
C THR A 257 29.07 -19.86 13.82
N GLY A 258 30.34 -20.07 13.47
CA GLY A 258 30.94 -21.40 13.44
C GLY A 258 31.55 -21.73 14.79
N GLU A 259 31.05 -22.78 15.44
CA GLU A 259 31.63 -23.28 16.69
C GLU A 259 32.83 -24.19 16.36
N LYS A 260 34.04 -23.75 16.70
CA LYS A 260 35.19 -24.65 16.81
C LYS A 260 35.94 -24.40 18.10
N ASN A 261 35.77 -25.33 19.02
CA ASN A 261 36.61 -25.58 20.20
C ASN A 261 37.12 -24.32 20.92
N ASN A 262 36.20 -23.73 21.66
CA ASN A 262 36.39 -23.13 22.99
C ASN A 262 37.44 -22.03 23.22
N ARG A 263 38.09 -21.45 22.19
CA ARG A 263 38.98 -20.28 22.40
C ARG A 263 38.95 -19.21 21.32
N ILE A 264 38.35 -19.45 20.16
CA ILE A 264 38.28 -18.45 19.07
C ILE A 264 36.92 -18.55 18.38
N CYS A 265 36.11 -17.50 18.47
CA CYS A 265 34.90 -17.36 17.67
C CYS A 265 35.23 -16.55 16.42
N HIS A 266 34.99 -17.14 15.24
CA HIS A 266 35.04 -16.42 13.97
C HIS A 266 33.62 -15.95 13.64
N ILE A 267 33.44 -14.65 13.44
CA ILE A 267 32.18 -14.07 12.96
C ILE A 267 32.40 -13.64 11.52
N ASN A 268 31.67 -14.28 10.60
CA ASN A 268 31.68 -13.93 9.18
C ASN A 268 30.41 -13.16 8.85
N VAL A 269 30.58 -11.97 8.26
CA VAL A 269 29.49 -11.13 7.76
C VAL A 269 29.43 -11.27 6.25
N TYR A 270 28.24 -11.59 5.74
CA TYR A 270 27.98 -11.75 4.31
C TYR A 270 27.03 -10.65 3.83
N SER A 271 27.29 -10.04 2.67
CA SER A 271 26.24 -9.32 1.93
C SER A 271 25.68 -10.20 0.83
N PHE A 272 24.42 -9.97 0.51
CA PHE A 272 23.73 -10.65 -0.58
C PHE A 272 23.98 -9.87 -1.87
N CYS A 273 24.62 -10.49 -2.86
CA CYS A 273 24.76 -9.95 -4.21
C CYS A 273 24.08 -10.93 -5.17
N PRO A 274 23.11 -10.53 -6.02
CA PRO A 274 22.17 -11.47 -6.66
C PRO A 274 22.77 -12.43 -7.69
N ASN A 275 24.09 -12.47 -7.91
CA ASN A 275 24.67 -13.25 -9.00
C ASN A 275 26.03 -13.92 -8.77
N GLU A 276 26.60 -13.95 -7.55
CA GLU A 276 27.81 -14.77 -7.30
C GLU A 276 27.82 -15.38 -5.89
N ASN A 277 28.40 -16.57 -5.78
CA ASN A 277 28.59 -17.32 -4.53
C ASN A 277 29.12 -16.43 -3.40
N TYR A 278 28.50 -16.55 -2.21
CA TYR A 278 28.81 -15.85 -0.96
C TYR A 278 30.31 -15.63 -0.75
N LYS A 279 30.80 -14.40 -0.99
CA LYS A 279 32.15 -13.97 -0.61
C LYS A 279 32.09 -13.25 0.75
N PRO A 280 32.89 -13.66 1.74
CA PRO A 280 32.96 -12.96 3.02
C PRO A 280 33.62 -11.58 2.84
N ILE A 281 33.00 -10.53 3.40
CA ILE A 281 33.41 -9.14 3.19
C ILE A 281 34.51 -8.71 4.16
N LYS A 282 34.45 -9.21 5.40
CA LYS A 282 35.48 -9.02 6.42
C LYS A 282 35.43 -10.17 7.43
N GLU A 283 36.61 -10.61 7.86
CA GLU A 283 36.78 -11.59 8.93
C GLU A 283 37.35 -10.91 10.16
N TYR A 284 36.68 -11.06 11.30
CA TYR A 284 37.14 -10.52 12.58
C TYR A 284 37.52 -11.66 13.52
N LYS A 285 38.74 -11.59 14.07
CA LYS A 285 39.25 -12.57 15.02
C LYS A 285 39.23 -11.97 16.43
N LEU A 286 38.34 -12.47 17.28
CA LEU A 286 38.24 -12.06 18.68
C LEU A 286 39.00 -13.06 19.57
N LEU A 287 39.96 -12.57 20.35
CA LEU A 287 40.68 -13.34 21.39
C LEU A 287 40.02 -13.03 22.74
N GLY A 288 39.35 -14.02 23.34
CA GLY A 288 38.66 -13.86 24.62
C GLY A 288 39.36 -14.57 25.78
N PHE A 289 39.51 -13.88 26.91
CA PHE A 289 39.69 -14.47 28.24
C PHE A 289 38.44 -14.17 29.09
N GLY A 290 37.71 -15.22 29.47
CA GLY A 290 36.58 -15.16 30.42
C GLY A 290 35.28 -14.56 29.85
N HIS A 291 34.16 -14.83 30.55
CA HIS A 291 32.78 -14.41 30.24
C HIS A 291 32.60 -12.88 30.18
N LYS A 292 33.21 -12.22 29.19
CA LYS A 292 32.95 -10.83 28.84
C LYS A 292 32.42 -10.77 27.42
N THR A 293 31.15 -10.38 27.31
CA THR A 293 30.49 -10.08 26.04
C THR A 293 31.12 -8.81 25.46
N PHE A 294 31.71 -8.89 24.27
CA PHE A 294 32.21 -7.71 23.55
C PHE A 294 31.12 -7.24 22.57
N TYR A 295 30.76 -5.96 22.65
CA TYR A 295 29.88 -5.31 21.70
C TYR A 295 30.74 -4.71 20.58
N ILE A 296 30.49 -5.12 19.34
CA ILE A 296 31.02 -4.42 18.15
C ILE A 296 29.92 -3.45 17.72
N ASN A 297 30.19 -2.15 17.82
CA ASN A 297 29.28 -1.11 17.36
C ASN A 297 29.52 -0.88 15.86
N PHE A 298 28.56 -1.25 15.01
CA PHE A 298 28.61 -0.93 13.58
C PHE A 298 27.85 0.39 13.36
N GLU A 299 28.55 1.51 13.54
CA GLU A 299 28.16 2.74 12.86
C GLU A 299 28.73 2.68 11.44
N SER A 300 27.86 2.87 10.44
CA SER A 300 28.10 2.93 8.98
C SER A 300 28.32 1.59 8.25
N VAL A 301 27.26 1.09 7.61
CA VAL A 301 27.35 0.18 6.45
C VAL A 301 26.64 0.77 5.21
N CYS A 302 26.26 2.05 5.23
CA CYS A 302 25.63 2.70 4.09
C CYS A 302 26.61 3.33 3.07
N ASP A 303 27.93 3.30 3.31
CA ASP A 303 28.89 4.02 2.45
C ASP A 303 29.64 3.14 1.43
N LEU A 304 29.23 1.89 1.19
CA LEU A 304 29.95 0.96 0.31
C LEU A 304 29.22 0.57 -1.00
N CYS A 305 28.14 1.27 -1.37
CA CYS A 305 27.55 1.17 -2.72
C CYS A 305 28.04 2.25 -3.70
N THR A 306 29.13 2.95 -3.37
CA THR A 306 29.82 3.83 -4.33
C THR A 306 31.29 3.47 -4.35
N ILE A 307 31.65 2.57 -5.28
CA ILE A 307 32.84 2.59 -6.17
C ILE A 307 32.72 1.39 -7.12
#